data_AF-A0A7V5VP89-F1
#
_entry.id   AF-A0A7V5VP89-F1
#
_cell.length_a   1.000
_cell.length_b   1.000
_cell.length_c   1.000
_cell.angle_alpha   90.00
_cell.angle_beta   90.00
_cell.angle_gamma   90.00
#
_symmetry.space_group_name_H-M   'P 1'
#
loop_
_entity.id
_entity.type
_entity.pdbx_description
1 polymer ?
#
loop_
_entity_poly.entity_id
_entity_poly.type
_entity_poly.pdbx_seq_one_letter_code
_entity_poly.pdbx_strand_id
1 'polypeptide(L)'
;MQTRWWLLGVVGVVIVGAIVGWTIYEANADPLRGIETIAIEPIENVPDFVQEGVLGQLSVKFKDRGIRIDAANPDAVIRIDVERFELTESGFYVSALLEIKKRTGEHRKMIFTLSIDKSGIKAQLRRA
;
A
#
# COMPACT_ATOMS: atom_id res chain seq x y z
N MET A 1 28.12 45.77 -4.07
CA MET A 1 27.24 45.30 -2.98
C MET A 1 26.14 44.47 -3.60
N GLN A 2 26.14 43.18 -3.29
CA GLN A 2 25.35 42.10 -3.88
C GLN A 2 24.24 41.74 -2.89
N THR A 3 22.97 41.87 -3.26
CA THR A 3 21.88 41.26 -2.45
C THR A 3 20.65 40.89 -3.28
N ARG A 4 20.67 39.62 -3.74
CA ARG A 4 19.60 38.60 -3.64
C ARG A 4 18.20 38.95 -4.20
N TRP A 5 17.98 38.56 -5.47
CA TRP A 5 16.66 38.35 -6.11
C TRP A 5 16.25 36.86 -6.13
N TRP A 6 16.42 36.14 -5.01
CA TRP A 6 16.15 34.69 -4.93
C TRP A 6 14.79 34.32 -4.30
N LEU A 7 13.85 35.25 -4.17
CA LEU A 7 12.60 35.01 -3.41
C LEU A 7 11.41 34.53 -4.25
N LEU A 8 11.51 34.44 -5.58
CA LEU A 8 10.41 33.93 -6.41
C LEU A 8 10.56 32.45 -6.81
N GLY A 9 11.69 31.81 -6.49
CA GLY A 9 11.92 30.40 -6.81
C GLY A 9 11.55 29.40 -5.71
N VAL A 10 11.27 29.86 -4.48
CA VAL A 10 11.21 28.97 -3.30
C VAL A 10 9.79 28.47 -3.01
N VAL A 11 8.76 29.14 -3.50
CA VAL A 11 7.36 28.75 -3.18
C VAL A 11 6.86 27.59 -4.05
N GLY A 12 7.44 27.37 -5.23
CA GLY A 12 7.07 26.26 -6.12
C GLY A 12 7.67 24.89 -5.75
N VAL A 13 8.71 24.86 -4.91
CA VAL A 13 9.45 23.62 -4.61
C VAL A 13 8.93 22.92 -3.34
N VAL A 14 8.21 23.63 -2.46
CA VAL A 14 7.79 23.07 -1.17
C VAL A 14 6.59 22.11 -1.29
N ILE A 15 5.82 22.15 -2.38
CA ILE A 15 4.68 21.21 -2.58
C ILE A 15 5.13 19.90 -3.24
N VAL A 16 6.28 19.86 -3.92
CA VAL A 16 6.85 18.61 -4.46
C VAL A 16 7.69 17.86 -3.40
N GLY A 17 8.09 18.55 -2.32
CA GLY A 17 8.83 17.97 -1.20
C GLY A 17 8.00 17.12 -0.21
N ALA A 18 6.68 17.04 -0.38
CA ALA A 18 5.84 16.08 0.35
C ALA A 18 5.84 14.67 -0.29
N ILE A 19 6.72 14.44 -1.26
CA ILE A 19 7.08 13.11 -1.77
C ILE A 19 8.32 12.62 -0.99
N VAL A 20 8.22 12.57 0.33
CA VAL A 20 9.20 11.94 1.22
C VAL A 20 8.48 10.80 1.95
N GLY A 21 8.78 9.54 1.74
CA GLY A 21 9.82 8.99 0.88
C GLY A 21 9.51 7.55 0.49
N TRP A 22 9.70 7.26 -0.80
CA TRP A 22 9.94 5.92 -1.29
C TRP A 22 11.39 5.88 -1.76
N THR A 23 12.30 5.68 -0.80
CA THR A 23 13.53 4.97 -1.13
C THR A 23 13.26 3.51 -0.78
N ILE A 24 12.91 2.73 -1.80
CA ILE A 24 12.86 1.27 -1.66
C ILE A 24 14.31 0.83 -1.81
N TYR A 25 14.81 0.19 -0.76
CA TYR A 25 16.09 -0.49 -0.75
C TYR A 25 16.08 -1.56 -1.86
N GLU A 26 16.67 -1.24 -3.00
CA GLU A 26 16.99 -2.19 -4.07
C GLU A 26 18.04 -3.17 -3.54
N ALA A 27 17.59 -4.37 -3.17
CA ALA A 27 18.49 -5.52 -3.06
C ALA A 27 17.81 -6.88 -3.30
N ASN A 28 16.49 -6.97 -3.40
CA ASN A 28 15.81 -8.24 -3.71
C ASN A 28 14.43 -7.98 -4.32
N ALA A 29 14.11 -8.69 -5.40
CA ALA A 29 12.93 -8.59 -6.26
C ALA A 29 11.64 -8.05 -5.58
N ASP A 30 11.06 -6.99 -6.16
CA ASP A 30 9.71 -6.53 -5.83
C ASP A 30 8.74 -7.72 -5.89
N PRO A 31 8.05 -8.07 -4.79
CA PRO A 31 7.10 -9.19 -4.74
C PRO A 31 6.02 -9.11 -5.83
N LEU A 32 5.71 -7.89 -6.30
CA LEU A 32 4.70 -7.62 -7.30
C LEU A 32 5.25 -7.54 -8.74
N ARG A 33 6.56 -7.79 -8.93
CA ARG A 33 7.17 -7.71 -10.26
C ARG A 33 6.54 -8.70 -11.23
N GLY A 34 6.16 -8.20 -12.40
CA GLY A 34 5.58 -8.97 -13.50
C GLY A 34 4.14 -9.40 -13.25
N ILE A 35 3.43 -8.74 -12.32
CA ILE A 35 2.00 -8.93 -12.09
C ILE A 35 1.27 -7.75 -12.73
N GLU A 36 0.31 -8.01 -13.61
CA GLU A 36 -0.56 -6.98 -14.18
C GLU A 36 -1.98 -7.08 -13.64
N THR A 37 -2.44 -8.30 -13.34
CA THR A 37 -3.76 -8.56 -12.77
C THR A 37 -3.68 -9.37 -11.47
N ILE A 38 -4.52 -9.02 -10.51
CA ILE A 38 -4.65 -9.74 -9.25
C ILE A 38 -6.10 -10.06 -8.92
N ALA A 39 -6.32 -11.17 -8.22
CA ALA A 39 -7.55 -11.41 -7.47
C ALA A 39 -7.24 -11.32 -5.98
N ILE A 40 -8.15 -10.73 -5.22
CA ILE A 40 -8.03 -10.63 -3.76
C ILE A 40 -9.10 -11.53 -3.15
N GLU A 41 -8.68 -12.47 -2.32
CA GLU A 41 -9.61 -13.33 -1.59
C GLU A 41 -10.32 -12.54 -0.48
N PRO A 42 -11.57 -12.92 -0.14
CA PRO A 42 -12.25 -12.36 1.03
C PRO A 42 -11.40 -12.50 2.29
N ILE A 43 -11.43 -11.48 3.14
CA ILE A 43 -10.74 -11.54 4.43
C ILE A 43 -11.68 -12.24 5.41
N GLU A 44 -11.27 -13.39 5.91
CA GLU A 44 -12.08 -14.14 6.87
C GLU A 44 -11.99 -13.52 8.29
N ASN A 45 -13.07 -13.63 9.06
CA ASN A 45 -13.11 -13.29 10.49
C ASN A 45 -12.77 -11.83 10.84
N VAL A 46 -13.02 -10.89 9.93
CA VAL A 46 -12.90 -9.45 10.21
C VAL A 46 -14.24 -8.73 10.03
N PRO A 47 -14.48 -7.62 10.74
CA PRO A 47 -15.67 -6.81 10.50
C PRO A 47 -15.68 -6.22 9.07
N ASP A 48 -16.88 -6.07 8.49
CA ASP A 48 -17.06 -5.57 7.11
C ASP A 48 -16.34 -4.25 6.85
N PHE A 49 -16.40 -3.30 7.79
CA PHE A 49 -15.74 -1.99 7.63
C PHE A 49 -14.21 -2.11 7.55
N VAL A 50 -13.64 -3.11 8.22
CA VAL A 50 -12.20 -3.39 8.15
C VAL A 50 -11.85 -3.95 6.79
N GLN A 51 -12.66 -4.89 6.31
CA GLN A 51 -12.52 -5.46 4.98
C GLN A 51 -12.60 -4.38 3.89
N GLU A 52 -13.63 -3.53 3.91
CA GLU A 52 -13.78 -2.43 2.95
C GLU A 52 -12.60 -1.44 3.00
N GLY A 53 -12.14 -1.09 4.20
CA GLY A 53 -10.99 -0.19 4.37
C GLY A 53 -9.69 -0.76 3.83
N VAL A 54 -9.40 -2.03 4.15
CA VAL A 54 -8.22 -2.75 3.65
C VAL A 54 -8.29 -2.90 2.13
N LEU A 55 -9.40 -3.39 1.59
CA LEU A 55 -9.59 -3.59 0.15
C LEU A 55 -9.53 -2.27 -0.63
N GLY A 56 -10.15 -1.21 -0.12
CA GLY A 56 -10.12 0.12 -0.73
C GLY A 56 -8.69 0.66 -0.82
N GLN A 57 -7.91 0.55 0.25
CA GLN A 57 -6.53 1.03 0.27
C GLN A 57 -5.59 0.16 -0.57
N LEU A 58 -5.77 -1.17 -0.54
CA LEU A 58 -5.02 -2.08 -1.42
C LEU A 58 -5.31 -1.77 -2.90
N SER A 59 -6.57 -1.55 -3.26
CA SER A 59 -6.96 -1.18 -4.63
C SER A 59 -6.25 0.09 -5.11
N VAL A 60 -6.19 1.13 -4.27
CA VAL A 60 -5.43 2.35 -4.57
C VAL A 60 -3.94 2.05 -4.74
N LYS A 61 -3.32 1.31 -3.81
CA LYS A 61 -1.87 0.99 -3.86
C LYS A 61 -1.50 0.12 -5.07
N PHE A 62 -2.35 -0.80 -5.47
CA PHE A 62 -2.13 -1.62 -6.67
C PHE A 62 -2.32 -0.80 -7.94
N LYS A 63 -3.36 0.05 -7.99
CA LYS A 63 -3.57 0.97 -9.11
C LYS A 63 -2.41 1.94 -9.31
N ASP A 64 -1.84 2.49 -8.23
CA ASP A 64 -0.65 3.35 -8.28
C ASP A 64 0.57 2.64 -8.89
N ARG A 65 0.60 1.29 -8.83
CA ARG A 65 1.63 0.44 -9.43
C ARG A 65 1.27 -0.11 -10.82
N GLY A 66 0.12 0.30 -11.38
CA GLY A 66 -0.37 -0.19 -12.67
C GLY A 66 -1.01 -1.58 -12.63
N ILE A 67 -1.26 -2.12 -11.44
CA ILE A 67 -1.85 -3.45 -11.25
C ILE A 67 -3.37 -3.33 -11.15
N ARG A 68 -4.08 -4.16 -11.90
CA ARG A 68 -5.56 -4.19 -11.93
C ARG A 68 -6.10 -5.33 -11.10
N ILE A 69 -7.26 -5.13 -10.49
CA ILE A 69 -8.00 -6.21 -9.83
C ILE A 69 -8.91 -6.86 -10.88
N ASP A 70 -8.70 -8.15 -11.16
CA ASP A 70 -9.47 -8.95 -12.10
C ASP A 70 -9.61 -10.37 -11.54
N ALA A 71 -10.84 -10.74 -11.15
CA ALA A 71 -11.12 -12.05 -10.59
C ALA A 71 -11.28 -13.16 -11.65
N ALA A 72 -11.45 -12.82 -12.93
CA ALA A 72 -11.72 -13.79 -13.98
C ALA A 72 -10.45 -14.50 -14.47
N ASN A 73 -9.34 -13.77 -14.62
CA ASN A 73 -8.06 -14.33 -15.07
C ASN A 73 -6.83 -13.64 -14.44
N PRO A 74 -6.65 -13.73 -13.10
CA PRO A 74 -5.59 -13.03 -12.39
C PRO A 74 -4.20 -13.65 -12.59
N ASP A 75 -3.15 -12.83 -12.75
CA ASP A 75 -1.76 -13.27 -12.75
C ASP A 75 -1.31 -13.74 -11.37
N ALA A 76 -1.91 -13.19 -10.31
CA ALA A 76 -1.70 -13.64 -8.94
C ALA A 76 -2.96 -13.55 -8.08
N VAL A 77 -3.08 -14.46 -7.13
CA VAL A 77 -4.11 -14.43 -6.09
C VAL A 77 -3.47 -13.95 -4.79
N ILE A 78 -4.13 -13.00 -4.12
CA ILE A 78 -3.71 -12.45 -2.85
C ILE A 78 -4.65 -12.93 -1.77
N ARG A 79 -4.12 -13.71 -0.83
CA ARG A 79 -4.78 -14.03 0.43
C ARG A 79 -4.36 -13.00 1.47
N ILE A 80 -5.32 -12.50 2.24
CA ILE A 80 -5.07 -11.52 3.30
C ILE A 80 -5.33 -12.19 4.63
N ASP A 81 -4.32 -12.17 5.50
CA ASP A 81 -4.42 -12.64 6.88
C ASP A 81 -4.22 -11.44 7.82
N VAL A 82 -5.24 -11.08 8.59
CA VAL A 82 -5.16 -9.92 9.49
C VAL A 82 -4.53 -10.34 10.81
N GLU A 83 -3.26 -10.01 10.97
CA GLU A 83 -2.46 -10.35 12.14
C GLU A 83 -2.80 -9.48 13.36
N ARG A 84 -3.16 -8.21 13.13
CA ARG A 84 -3.49 -7.27 14.20
C ARG A 84 -4.57 -6.31 13.75
N PHE A 85 -5.61 -6.19 14.56
CA PHE A 85 -6.66 -5.19 14.41
C PHE A 85 -6.88 -4.49 15.75
N GLU A 86 -6.78 -3.16 15.74
CA GLU A 86 -7.02 -2.32 16.90
C GLU A 86 -7.96 -1.18 16.54
N LEU A 87 -9.02 -1.06 17.32
CA LEU A 87 -9.94 0.07 17.27
C LEU A 87 -9.80 0.84 18.57
N THR A 88 -9.51 2.13 18.46
CA THR A 88 -9.34 3.06 19.58
C THR A 88 -10.28 4.24 19.43
N GLU A 89 -10.53 4.98 20.50
CA GLU A 89 -11.31 6.23 20.43
C GLU A 89 -10.70 7.25 19.46
N SER A 90 -9.39 7.18 19.26
CA SER A 90 -8.61 8.09 18.42
C SER A 90 -8.42 7.61 16.98
N GLY A 91 -8.86 6.40 16.63
CA GLY A 91 -8.59 5.84 15.31
C GLY A 91 -8.56 4.33 15.22
N PHE A 92 -8.03 3.85 14.11
CA PHE A 92 -8.04 2.47 13.67
C PHE A 92 -6.65 2.06 13.18
N TYR A 93 -6.22 0.86 13.54
CA TYR A 93 -4.97 0.27 13.06
C TYR A 93 -5.17 -1.18 12.64
N VAL A 94 -4.64 -1.52 11.47
CA VAL A 94 -4.59 -2.88 10.95
C VAL A 94 -3.20 -3.20 10.43
N SER A 95 -2.73 -4.40 10.76
CA SER A 95 -1.60 -5.07 10.13
C SER A 95 -2.10 -6.39 9.55
N ALA A 96 -1.79 -6.61 8.28
CA ALA A 96 -2.18 -7.82 7.56
C ALA A 96 -1.00 -8.38 6.76
N LEU A 97 -0.85 -9.69 6.80
CA LEU A 97 0.03 -10.43 5.92
C LEU A 97 -0.70 -10.69 4.60
N LEU A 98 -0.12 -10.24 3.50
CA LEU A 98 -0.55 -10.56 2.14
C LEU A 98 0.28 -11.73 1.63
N GLU A 99 -0.36 -12.87 1.42
CA GLU A 99 0.25 -14.00 0.71
C GLU A 99 -0.11 -13.91 -0.77
N ILE A 100 0.90 -13.72 -1.61
CA ILE A 100 0.75 -13.54 -3.05
C ILE A 100 1.18 -14.84 -3.74
N LYS A 101 0.23 -15.51 -4.37
CA LYS A 101 0.47 -16.73 -5.15
C LYS A 101 0.34 -16.40 -6.64
N LYS A 102 1.45 -16.39 -7.36
CA LYS A 102 1.46 -16.18 -8.81
C LYS A 102 1.00 -17.42 -9.56
N ARG A 103 0.43 -17.23 -10.74
CA ARG A 103 0.06 -18.31 -11.68
C ARG A 103 1.26 -19.19 -12.05
N THR A 104 2.47 -18.63 -12.05
CA THR A 104 3.73 -19.35 -12.29
C THR A 104 4.10 -20.35 -11.18
N GLY A 105 3.36 -20.36 -10.07
CA GLY A 105 3.68 -21.17 -8.88
C GLY A 105 4.67 -20.49 -7.93
N GLU A 106 5.03 -19.23 -8.17
CA GLU A 106 5.85 -18.44 -7.24
C GLU A 106 4.98 -17.93 -6.06
N HIS A 107 5.49 -18.09 -4.83
CA HIS A 107 4.84 -17.59 -3.62
C HIS A 107 5.66 -16.48 -3.00
N ARG A 108 5.01 -15.36 -2.67
CA ARG A 108 5.62 -14.20 -2.01
C ARG A 108 4.76 -13.72 -0.86
N LYS A 109 5.37 -13.00 0.06
CA LYS A 109 4.69 -12.41 1.22
C LYS A 109 4.98 -10.93 1.33
N MET A 110 3.97 -10.16 1.70
CA MET A 110 4.06 -8.73 1.98
C MET A 110 3.30 -8.40 3.25
N ILE A 111 3.71 -7.35 3.94
CA ILE A 111 2.97 -6.80 5.08
C ILE A 111 2.27 -5.54 4.59
N PHE A 112 0.96 -5.50 4.81
CA PHE A 112 0.12 -4.34 4.65
C PHE A 112 -0.19 -3.74 6.02
N THR A 113 0.08 -2.45 6.19
CA THR A 113 -0.37 -1.70 7.36
C THR A 113 -1.29 -0.57 6.95
N LEU A 114 -2.38 -0.42 7.69
CA LEU A 114 -3.33 0.68 7.54
C LEU A 114 -3.57 1.29 8.92
N SER A 115 -3.28 2.57 9.06
CA SER A 115 -3.65 3.34 10.24
C SER A 115 -4.47 4.56 9.85
N ILE A 116 -5.56 4.80 10.56
CA ILE A 116 -6.40 5.98 10.43
C ILE A 116 -6.42 6.63 11.81
N ASP A 117 -5.89 7.84 11.92
CA ASP A 117 -5.87 8.60 13.17
C ASP A 117 -6.12 10.08 12.89
N LYS A 118 -5.99 10.93 13.90
CA LYS A 118 -6.14 12.41 13.76
C LYS A 118 -5.14 13.03 12.77
N SER A 119 -4.04 12.35 12.44
CA SER A 119 -3.05 12.76 11.45
C SER A 119 -3.39 12.29 10.02
N GLY A 120 -4.47 11.52 9.85
CA GLY A 120 -5.02 11.10 8.56
C GLY A 120 -4.89 9.59 8.32
N ILE A 121 -4.94 9.22 7.04
CA ILE A 121 -4.84 7.82 6.58
C ILE A 121 -3.39 7.53 6.19
N LYS A 122 -2.79 6.49 6.78
CA LYS A 122 -1.47 5.97 6.40
C LYS A 122 -1.64 4.52 5.97
N ALA A 123 -1.40 4.25 4.71
CA ALA A 123 -1.40 2.91 4.14
C ALA A 123 -0.02 2.58 3.58
N GLN A 124 0.52 1.42 3.96
CA GLN A 124 1.84 0.99 3.53
C GLN A 124 1.85 -0.48 3.13
N LEU A 125 2.55 -0.77 2.02
CA LEU A 125 2.97 -2.13 1.67
C LEU A 125 4.48 -2.23 1.87
N ARG A 126 4.91 -3.27 2.58
CA ARG A 126 6.31 -3.65 2.72
C ARG A 126 6.46 -5.12 2.39
N ARG A 127 7.68 -5.56 2.09
CA ARG A 127 7.99 -6.98 2.06
C ARG A 127 7.90 -7.54 3.50
N ALA A 128 7.38 -8.75 3.64
CA ALA A 128 7.39 -9.48 4.91
C ALA A 128 8.80 -9.94 5.29
#